data_AF-A0A349JJL3-F1
#
_entry.id   AF-A0A349JJL3-F1
#
_cell.length_a   1.000
_cell.length_b   1.000
_cell.length_c   1.000
_cell.angle_alpha   90.00
_cell.angle_beta   90.00
_cell.angle_gamma   90.00
#
_symmetry.space_group_name_H-M   'P 1'
#
loop_
_entity.id
_entity.type
_entity.pdbx_description
1 polymer ?
#
loop_
_entity_poly.entity_id
_entity_poly.type
_entity_poly.pdbx_seq_one_letter_code
_entity_poly.pdbx_strand_id
1 'polypeptide(L)' 'MRYAVVIEKGKTSYGAYVPDLPGCVAVAESLEEVRSLIKEAIAFHIEGLQE' A
#
# COMPACT_ATOMS: atom_id res chain seq x y z
N MET A 1 10.25 10.31 -1.57
CA MET A 1 9.85 9.91 -2.95
C MET A 1 8.33 9.97 -3.06
N ARG A 2 7.78 9.98 -4.28
CA ARG A 2 6.32 9.92 -4.52
C ARG A 2 6.03 8.65 -5.30
N TYR A 3 5.00 7.92 -4.88
CA TYR A 3 4.56 6.69 -5.52
C TYR A 3 3.09 6.82 -5.91
N ALA A 4 2.73 6.28 -7.08
CA ALA A 4 1.33 6.09 -7.42
C ALA A 4 0.78 4.91 -6.61
N VAL A 5 -0.34 5.10 -5.94
CA VAL A 5 -1.03 4.05 -5.20
C VAL A 5 -2.42 3.88 -5.81
N VAL A 6 -2.74 2.67 -6.20
CA VAL A 6 -4.09 2.31 -6.61
C VAL A 6 -4.83 1.79 -5.39
N ILE A 7 -6.01 2.33 -5.11
CA ILE A 7 -6.89 1.87 -4.04
C ILE A 7 -8.18 1.37 -4.67
N GLU A 8 -8.54 0.13 -4.37
CA GLU A 8 -9.73 -0.53 -4.86
C GLU A 8 -10.69 -0.78 -3.70
N LYS A 9 -11.96 -0.45 -3.89
CA LYS A 9 -13.01 -0.76 -2.92
C LYS A 9 -13.62 -2.13 -3.24
N GLY A 10 -13.47 -3.06 -2.30
CA GLY A 10 -14.16 -4.35 -2.29
C GLY A 10 -15.55 -4.27 -1.66
N LYS A 11 -16.19 -5.42 -1.47
CA LYS A 11 -17.54 -5.49 -0.86
C LYS A 11 -17.55 -5.02 0.60
N THR A 12 -16.52 -5.36 1.36
CA THR A 12 -16.42 -5.12 2.81
C THR A 12 -15.08 -4.50 3.24
N SER A 13 -14.18 -4.22 2.29
CA SER A 13 -12.82 -3.77 2.57
C SER A 13 -12.28 -2.91 1.43
N TYR A 14 -11.08 -2.36 1.64
CA TYR A 14 -10.28 -1.68 0.65
C TYR A 14 -8.97 -2.43 0.47
N GLY A 15 -8.54 -2.59 -0.78
CA GLY A 15 -7.20 -3.05 -1.13
C GLY A 15 -6.39 -1.89 -1.69
N ALA A 16 -5.08 -1.87 -1.43
CA ALA A 16 -4.16 -0.92 -2.03
C ALA A 16 -2.90 -1.63 -2.55
N TYR A 17 -2.37 -1.17 -3.68
CA TYR A 17 -1.12 -1.66 -4.23
C TYR A 17 -0.36 -0.54 -4.96
N VAL A 18 0.95 -0.75 -5.10
CA VAL A 18 1.87 0.18 -5.78
C VAL A 18 2.34 -0.43 -7.09
N PRO A 19 1.92 0.08 -8.26
CA PRO A 19 2.32 -0.50 -9.55
C PRO A 19 3.85 -0.54 -9.75
N ASP A 20 4.55 0.44 -9.20
CA ASP A 20 6.01 0.57 -9.31
C ASP A 20 6.78 -0.33 -8.32
N LEU A 21 6.12 -0.89 -7.30
CA LEU A 21 6.72 -1.77 -6.29
C LEU A 21 5.94 -3.09 -6.23
N PRO A 22 6.20 -4.04 -7.14
CA PRO A 22 5.52 -5.33 -7.18
C PRO A 22 5.62 -6.06 -5.83
N GLY A 23 4.48 -6.49 -5.30
CA GLY A 23 4.39 -7.14 -3.98
C GLY A 23 4.17 -6.18 -2.80
N CYS A 24 4.23 -4.87 -3.01
CA CYS A 24 3.86 -3.87 -2.00
C CYS A 24 2.34 -3.65 -2.02
N VAL A 25 1.64 -4.26 -1.06
CA VAL A 25 0.17 -4.30 -0.97
C VAL A 25 -0.31 -4.10 0.48
N ALA A 26 -1.54 -3.62 0.63
CA ALA A 26 -2.22 -3.52 1.93
C ALA A 26 -3.73 -3.75 1.78
N VAL A 27 -4.38 -4.22 2.86
CA VAL A 27 -5.84 -4.40 2.92
C VAL A 27 -6.34 -3.90 4.27
N ALA A 28 -7.47 -3.19 4.29
CA ALA A 28 -8.10 -2.68 5.51
C ALA A 28 -9.61 -2.48 5.35
N GLU A 29 -10.35 -2.26 6.45
CA GLU A 29 -11.80 -2.07 6.40
C GLU A 29 -12.20 -0.63 6.00
N SER A 30 -11.30 0.33 6.20
CA SER A 30 -11.53 1.74 5.86
C SER A 30 -10.51 2.31 4.89
N LEU A 31 -10.93 3.36 4.17
CA LEU A 31 -10.06 4.08 3.23
C LEU A 31 -8.87 4.75 3.93
N GLU A 32 -9.08 5.29 5.13
CA GLU A 32 -8.00 5.95 5.88
C GLU A 32 -6.97 4.94 6.41
N GLU A 33 -7.44 3.80 6.90
CA GLU A 33 -6.58 2.74 7.39
C GLU A 33 -5.74 2.12 6.27
N VAL A 34 -6.35 1.77 5.12
CA VAL A 34 -5.58 1.20 3.99
C VAL A 34 -4.52 2.18 3.47
N ARG A 35 -4.79 3.49 3.55
CA ARG A 35 -3.83 4.54 3.19
C ARG A 35 -2.66 4.63 4.16
N SER A 36 -2.89 4.45 5.46
CA SER A 36 -1.80 4.38 6.45
C SER A 36 -0.94 3.14 6.20
N LEU A 37 -1.59 1.98 6.09
CA LEU A 37 -0.91 0.70 5.94
C LEU A 37 -0.06 0.63 4.67
N ILE A 38 -0.58 1.07 3.52
CA ILE A 38 0.20 1.05 2.27
C ILE A 38 1.40 2.00 2.33
N LYS A 39 1.29 3.12 3.06
CA LYS A 39 2.41 4.05 3.25
C LYS A 39 3.53 3.43 4.09
N GLU A 40 3.16 2.70 5.14
CA GLU A 40 4.10 1.94 5.98
C GLU A 40 4.74 0.79 5.18
N ALA A 41 3.95 0.05 4.41
CA ALA A 41 4.43 -1.03 3.55
C ALA A 41 5.45 -0.53 2.50
N ILE A 42 5.22 0.65 1.91
CA ILE A 42 6.19 1.28 0.99
C ILE A 42 7.50 1.57 1.71
N ALA A 43 7.44 2.20 2.90
CA ALA A 43 8.64 2.56 3.65
C ALA A 43 9.47 1.32 3.98
N PHE A 44 8.82 0.29 4.54
CA PHE A 44 9.45 -0.99 4.86
C PHE A 44 10.07 -1.69 3.63
N HIS A 45 9.35 -1.70 2.51
CA HIS A 45 9.85 -2.34 1.29
C HIS A 45 11.10 -1.64 0.73
N ILE A 46 11.15 -0.31 0.76
CA ILE A 46 12.31 0.45 0.31
C ILE A 46 13.50 0.26 1.25
N GLU A 47 13.27 0.26 2.57
CA GLU A 47 14.32 -0.02 3.55
C GLU A 47 14.98 -1.38 3.28
N GLY A 48 14.18 -2.43 3.05
CA GLY A 48 14.70 -3.77 2.74
C GLY A 48 15.39 -3.92 1.37
N LEU A 49 15.25 -2.95 0.45
CA LEU A 49 16.00 -2.91 -0.82
C LEU A 49 17.35 -2.19 -0.69
N GLN A 50 17.57 -1.44 0.39
CA GLN A 50 18.80 -0.68 0.64
C GLN A 50 19.83 -1.44 1.48
N GLU A 51 19.46 -2.61 2.01
CA GLU A 51 20.36 -3.58 2.65
C GLU A 51 21.03 -4.51 1.64
#